data_AF-A0A250XUR3-F1
#
_entry.id   AF-A0A250XUR3-F1
#
_cell.length_a   1.000
_cell.length_b   1.000
_cell.length_c   1.000
_cell.angle_alpha   90.00
_cell.angle_beta   90.00
_cell.angle_gamma   90.00
#
_symmetry.space_group_name_H-M   'P 1'
#
loop_
_entity.id
_entity.type
_entity.pdbx_description
1 polymer ?
#
loop_
_entity_poly.entity_id
_entity_poly.type
_entity_poly.pdbx_seq_one_letter_code
_entity_poly.pdbx_strand_id
1 'polypeptide(L)'
;MFRDFGRRLQRDLKRVVDARLKLSEELSGGRIKPKPVEVQVITHHMQRYAVWFGGSMLASTPEFFQVCHTKKDYEEYGPSICRHNPVFGVMS
;
A
#
# COMPACT_ATOMS: atom_id res chain seq x y z
N MET A 1 -16.33 -9.80 0.45
CA MET A 1 -16.02 -8.79 -0.59
C MET A 1 -16.68 -9.21 -1.89
N PHE A 2 -16.86 -8.31 -2.85
CA PHE A 2 -17.47 -8.59 -4.14
C PHE A 2 -16.68 -9.65 -4.92
N ARG A 3 -17.38 -10.69 -5.36
CA ARG A 3 -16.81 -11.75 -6.21
C ARG A 3 -16.21 -11.14 -7.48
N ASP A 4 -15.07 -11.64 -7.91
CA ASP A 4 -14.36 -11.23 -9.14
C ASP A 4 -13.91 -9.76 -9.22
N PHE A 5 -14.09 -8.96 -8.16
CA PHE A 5 -13.68 -7.54 -8.15
C PHE A 5 -12.19 -7.35 -8.44
N GLY A 6 -11.31 -8.06 -7.71
CA GLY A 6 -9.87 -7.95 -7.89
C GLY A 6 -9.42 -8.35 -9.31
N ARG A 7 -10.00 -9.44 -9.85
CA ARG A 7 -9.76 -9.91 -11.22
C ARG A 7 -10.17 -8.87 -12.25
N ARG A 8 -11.36 -8.27 -12.10
CA ARG A 8 -11.85 -7.22 -13.01
C ARG A 8 -10.95 -5.98 -12.96
N LEU A 9 -10.59 -5.52 -11.76
CA LEU A 9 -9.72 -4.36 -11.56
C LEU A 9 -8.36 -4.57 -12.22
N GLN A 10 -7.71 -5.73 -11.97
CA GLN A 10 -6.40 -6.04 -12.53
C GLN A 10 -6.43 -6.06 -14.06
N ARG A 11 -7.43 -6.72 -14.64
CA ARG A 11 -7.60 -6.80 -16.10
C ARG A 11 -7.77 -5.41 -16.72
N ASP A 12 -8.66 -4.60 -16.16
CA ASP A 12 -8.99 -3.29 -16.73
C ASP A 12 -7.81 -2.32 -16.58
N LEU A 13 -7.10 -2.36 -15.45
CA LEU A 13 -5.87 -1.57 -15.24
C LEU A 13 -4.75 -2.03 -16.17
N LYS A 14 -4.53 -3.33 -16.35
CA LYS A 14 -3.52 -3.87 -17.28
C LYS A 14 -3.78 -3.44 -18.71
N ARG A 15 -5.05 -3.45 -19.16
CA ARG A 15 -5.44 -2.96 -20.49
C ARG A 15 -5.07 -1.49 -20.70
N VAL A 16 -5.33 -0.63 -19.72
CA VAL A 16 -4.99 0.80 -19.79
C VAL A 16 -3.47 0.99 -19.85
N VAL A 17 -2.73 0.27 -19.01
CA VAL A 17 -1.27 0.34 -18.97
C VAL A 17 -0.66 -0.13 -20.28
N ASP A 18 -1.10 -1.27 -20.81
CA ASP A 18 -0.60 -1.84 -22.07
C ASP A 18 -0.91 -0.94 -23.27
N ALA A 19 -2.11 -0.35 -23.32
CA ALA A 19 -2.47 0.60 -24.36
C ALA A 19 -1.54 1.83 -24.36
N ARG A 20 -1.18 2.33 -23.18
CA ARG A 20 -0.23 3.45 -23.05
C ARG A 20 1.18 3.04 -23.50
N LEU A 21 1.66 1.87 -23.09
CA LEU A 21 2.99 1.39 -23.49
C LEU A 21 3.09 1.21 -25.01
N LYS A 22 2.03 0.67 -25.63
CA LYS A 22 1.93 0.52 -27.08
C LYS A 22 2.02 1.87 -27.79
N LEU A 23 1.27 2.88 -27.33
CA LEU A 23 1.32 4.23 -27.90
C LEU A 23 2.73 4.85 -27.76
N SER A 24 3.39 4.67 -26.62
CA SER A 24 4.77 5.13 -26.43
C SER A 24 5.75 4.46 -27.39
N GLU A 25 5.63 3.17 -27.65
CA GLU A 25 6.46 2.45 -28.61
C GLU A 25 6.23 2.96 -30.04
N GLU A 26 4.96 3.11 -30.44
CA GLU A 26 4.56 3.63 -31.76
C GLU A 26 5.08 5.05 -32.01
N LEU A 27 4.89 5.97 -31.06
CA LEU A 27 5.36 7.36 -31.17
C LEU A 27 6.89 7.48 -31.21
N SER A 28 7.60 6.51 -30.63
CA SER A 28 9.06 6.47 -30.70
C SER A 28 9.61 5.91 -32.02
N GLY A 29 8.73 5.44 -32.92
CA GLY A 29 9.11 4.71 -34.13
C GLY A 29 9.81 3.38 -33.81
N GLY A 30 9.45 2.74 -32.68
CA GLY A 30 10.06 1.50 -32.19
C GLY A 30 11.47 1.66 -31.60
N ARG A 31 11.99 2.89 -31.47
CA ARG A 31 13.30 3.17 -30.85
C ARG A 31 13.28 2.96 -29.34
N ILE A 32 12.13 3.16 -28.72
CA ILE A 32 11.92 2.95 -27.29
C ILE A 32 10.99 1.76 -27.16
N LYS A 33 11.49 0.70 -26.50
CA LYS A 33 10.67 -0.45 -26.09
C LYS A 33 10.50 -0.42 -24.58
N PRO A 34 9.36 0.09 -24.07
CA PRO A 34 9.11 0.13 -22.65
C PRO A 34 9.09 -1.29 -22.05
N LYS A 35 9.70 -1.46 -20.89
CA LYS A 35 9.56 -2.71 -20.14
C LYS A 35 8.08 -2.94 -19.81
N PRO A 36 7.53 -4.14 -20.02
CA PRO A 36 6.17 -4.47 -19.61
C PRO A 36 5.98 -4.17 -18.12
N VAL A 37 4.87 -3.50 -17.79
CA VAL A 37 4.52 -3.18 -16.41
C VAL A 37 3.68 -4.32 -15.84
N GLU A 38 4.17 -4.90 -14.74
CA GLU A 38 3.41 -5.88 -13.97
C GLU A 38 2.30 -5.19 -13.18
N VAL A 39 1.08 -5.72 -13.29
CA VAL A 39 -0.09 -5.21 -12.57
C VAL A 39 -0.65 -6.35 -11.73
N GLN A 40 -0.68 -6.15 -10.42
CA GLN A 40 -1.17 -7.13 -9.46
C GLN A 40 -2.19 -6.50 -8.52
N VAL A 41 -3.36 -7.12 -8.39
CA VAL A 41 -4.39 -6.72 -7.43
C VAL A 41 -4.54 -7.83 -6.40
N ILE A 42 -4.23 -7.53 -5.15
CA ILE A 42 -4.19 -8.52 -4.06
C ILE A 42 -5.59 -8.69 -3.46
N THR A 43 -6.06 -9.94 -3.44
CA THR A 43 -7.26 -10.33 -2.70
C THR A 43 -6.92 -11.31 -1.58
N HIS A 44 -7.43 -11.08 -0.37
CA HIS A 44 -7.18 -11.92 0.79
C HIS A 44 -8.43 -12.06 1.68
N HIS A 45 -8.47 -13.05 2.55
CA HIS A 45 -9.67 -13.36 3.36
C HIS A 45 -10.04 -12.28 4.39
N MET A 46 -9.05 -11.52 4.88
CA MET A 46 -9.24 -10.49 5.91
C MET A 46 -9.71 -9.13 5.36
N GLN A 47 -10.02 -9.04 4.07
CA GLN A 47 -10.39 -7.77 3.39
C GLN A 47 -11.52 -6.98 4.06
N ARG A 48 -12.51 -7.67 4.65
CA ARG A 48 -13.66 -7.01 5.30
C ARG A 48 -13.23 -6.18 6.51
N TYR A 49 -12.18 -6.61 7.21
CA TYR A 49 -11.68 -5.98 8.43
C TYR A 49 -10.18 -5.69 8.32
N ALA A 50 -9.67 -5.45 7.11
CA ALA A 50 -8.23 -5.39 6.84
C ALA A 50 -7.49 -4.38 7.72
N VAL A 51 -8.13 -3.22 7.96
CA VAL A 51 -7.59 -2.17 8.84
C VAL A 51 -7.49 -2.65 10.29
N TRP A 52 -8.54 -3.25 10.82
CA TRP A 52 -8.56 -3.73 12.20
C TRP A 52 -7.63 -4.93 12.39
N PHE A 53 -7.63 -5.86 11.44
CA PHE A 53 -6.71 -6.99 11.42
C PHE A 53 -5.25 -6.55 11.36
N GLY A 54 -4.92 -5.61 10.46
CA GLY A 54 -3.58 -5.04 10.36
C GLY A 54 -3.15 -4.32 11.64
N GLY A 55 -4.04 -3.52 12.24
CA GLY A 55 -3.80 -2.87 13.52
C GLY A 55 -3.55 -3.88 14.66
N SER A 56 -4.36 -4.95 14.73
CA SER A 56 -4.17 -6.02 15.71
C SER A 56 -2.86 -6.76 15.53
N MET A 57 -2.43 -7.03 14.29
CA MET A 57 -1.14 -7.66 14.02
C MET A 57 0.02 -6.74 14.42
N LEU A 58 -0.03 -5.47 14.01
CA LEU A 58 1.02 -4.48 14.31
C LEU A 58 1.14 -4.23 15.82
N ALA A 59 0.02 -4.08 16.53
CA ALA A 59 0.02 -3.86 17.98
C ALA A 59 0.50 -5.08 18.79
N SER A 60 0.57 -6.26 18.16
CA SER A 60 1.10 -7.47 18.79
C SER A 60 2.62 -7.61 18.68
N THR A 61 3.30 -6.73 17.92
CA THR A 61 4.77 -6.77 17.79
C THR A 61 5.45 -5.92 18.87
N PRO A 62 6.67 -6.28 19.32
CA PRO A 62 7.41 -5.47 20.31
C PRO A 62 7.70 -4.04 19.85
N GLU A 63 7.92 -3.83 18.55
CA GLU A 63 8.23 -2.53 17.94
C GLU A 63 7.10 -1.52 18.13
N PHE A 64 5.85 -1.98 18.25
CA PHE A 64 4.70 -1.11 18.50
C PHE A 64 4.89 -0.26 19.75
N PHE A 65 5.40 -0.85 20.84
CA PHE A 65 5.62 -0.14 22.09
C PHE A 65 6.77 0.87 22.01
N GLN A 66 7.71 0.67 21.08
CA GLN A 66 8.84 1.58 20.87
C GLN A 66 8.43 2.85 20.12
N VAL A 67 7.42 2.75 19.24
CA VAL A 67 6.96 3.87 18.40
C VAL A 67 5.74 4.60 18.98
N CYS A 68 5.11 4.07 20.03
CA CYS A 68 3.99 4.71 20.68
C CYS A 68 4.44 5.94 21.48
N HIS A 69 3.65 7.02 21.38
CA HIS A 69 3.79 8.17 22.27
C HIS A 69 3.34 7.80 23.68
N THR A 70 4.21 7.98 24.67
CA THR A 70 3.84 7.71 26.05
C THR A 70 3.02 8.86 26.64
N LYS A 71 2.26 8.58 27.70
CA LYS A 71 1.56 9.63 28.46
C LYS A 71 2.54 10.67 29.00
N LYS A 72 3.71 10.24 29.46
CA LYS A 72 4.77 11.13 29.95
C LYS A 72 5.22 12.10 28.86
N ASP A 73 5.51 11.60 27.66
CA ASP A 73 5.94 12.45 26.55
C ASP A 73 4.84 13.44 26.14
N TYR A 74 3.58 13.02 26.17
CA TYR A 74 2.45 13.90 25.89
C TYR A 74 2.35 15.05 26.91
N GLU A 75 2.57 14.76 28.18
CA GLU A 75 2.55 15.77 29.27
C GLU A 75 3.76 16.71 29.19
N GLU A 76 4.93 16.23 28.75
CA GLU A 76 6.18 17.01 28.67
C GLU A 76 6.26 17.87 27.39
N TYR A 77 5.91 17.31 26.23
CA TYR A 77 6.07 17.94 24.91
C TYR A 77 4.74 18.42 24.30
N GLY A 78 3.61 18.08 24.92
CA GLY A 78 2.27 18.49 24.49
C GLY A 78 1.70 17.66 23.33
N PRO A 79 0.45 17.97 22.91
CA PRO A 79 -0.28 17.21 21.90
C PRO A 79 0.34 17.25 20.49
N SER A 80 1.34 18.10 20.24
CA SER A 80 2.04 18.17 18.97
C SER A 80 2.72 16.85 18.59
N ILE A 81 3.16 16.04 19.57
CA ILE A 81 3.83 14.77 19.28
C ILE A 81 2.89 13.79 18.56
N CYS A 82 1.59 13.82 18.87
CA CYS A 82 0.59 12.94 18.26
C CYS A 82 0.23 13.30 16.82
N ARG A 83 0.70 14.44 16.28
CA ARG A 83 0.44 14.85 14.89
C ARG A 83 1.20 13.98 13.88
N HIS A 84 2.25 13.30 14.32
CA HIS A 84 2.98 12.34 13.52
C HIS A 84 3.17 11.05 14.32
N ASN A 85 2.81 9.91 13.71
CA ASN A 85 3.03 8.58 14.29
C ASN A 85 3.96 7.82 13.33
N PRO A 86 5.16 7.43 13.75
CA PRO A 86 6.11 6.74 12.88
C PRO A 86 5.52 5.45 12.29
N VAL A 87 5.76 5.21 11.00
CA VAL A 87 5.43 3.94 10.36
C VAL A 87 6.49 2.90 10.74
N PHE A 88 6.07 1.67 11.03
CA PHE A 88 6.94 0.55 11.43
C PHE A 88 6.48 -0.77 10.80
N GLY A 89 7.29 -1.84 10.96
CA GLY A 89 6.93 -3.20 10.52
C GLY A 89 7.36 -3.61 9.10
N VAL A 90 8.20 -2.80 8.43
CA VAL A 90 8.68 -3.07 7.04
C VAL A 90 10.20 -3.22 6.95
N MET A 91 10.96 -2.64 7.88
CA MET A 91 12.43 -2.74 7.91
C MET A 91 12.86 -3.61 9.08
N SER A 92 13.30 -4.83 8.78
CA SER A 92 14.08 -5.71 9.65
C SER A 92 15.33 -6.14 8.89
#